data_AF-A0A8T4ICW2-F1
#
_entry.id   AF-A0A8T4ICW2-F1
#
_cell.length_a   1.000
_cell.length_b   1.000
_cell.length_c   1.000
_cell.angle_alpha   90.00
_cell.angle_beta   90.00
_cell.angle_gamma   90.00
#
_symmetry.space_group_name_H-M   'P 1'
#
loop_
_entity.id
_entity.type
_entity.pdbx_description
1 polymer ?
#
loop_
_entity_poly.entity_id
_entity_poly.type
_entity_poly.pdbx_seq_one_letter_code
_entity_poly.pdbx_strand_id
1 'polypeptide(L)'
;MTLMKSFFLITAILVALNPPAGGAEKSTKHEKRVCHREASTGSIMPKVVCRTAAEAKAEAERAKREADGARQIQREHMQMQTQSGSGG
;
A
#
# COMPACT_ATOMS: atom_id res chain seq x y z
N MET A 1 -5.80 15.71 -52.26
CA MET A 1 -4.53 15.42 -51.54
C MET A 1 -4.25 16.35 -50.34
N THR A 2 -5.13 17.30 -50.01
CA THR A 2 -5.00 18.21 -48.86
C THR A 2 -5.70 17.70 -47.60
N LEU A 3 -6.76 16.91 -47.75
CA LEU A 3 -7.53 16.33 -46.63
C LEU A 3 -6.69 15.35 -45.79
N MET A 4 -5.92 14.45 -46.40
CA MET A 4 -5.09 13.48 -45.68
C MET A 4 -3.99 14.11 -44.79
N LYS A 5 -3.46 15.28 -45.18
CA LYS A 5 -2.45 16.01 -44.39
C LYS A 5 -3.03 16.60 -43.11
N SER A 6 -4.29 17.05 -43.16
CA SER A 6 -4.99 17.61 -41.99
C SER A 6 -5.27 16.54 -40.94
N PHE A 7 -5.71 15.34 -41.38
CA PHE A 7 -5.91 14.21 -40.47
C PHE A 7 -4.62 13.78 -39.77
N PHE A 8 -3.48 13.78 -40.48
CA PHE A 8 -2.20 13.41 -39.89
C PHE A 8 -1.74 14.39 -38.79
N LEU A 9 -1.97 15.69 -38.98
CA LEU A 9 -1.66 16.72 -37.99
C LEU A 9 -2.54 16.58 -36.74
N ILE A 10 -3.84 16.34 -36.91
CA ILE A 10 -4.78 16.19 -35.79
C ILE A 10 -4.41 14.94 -34.96
N THR A 11 -4.12 13.81 -35.62
CA THR A 11 -3.72 12.59 -34.92
C THR A 11 -2.39 12.74 -34.18
N ALA A 12 -1.40 13.45 -34.75
CA ALA A 12 -0.13 13.71 -34.09
C ALA A 12 -0.28 14.57 -32.82
N ILE A 13 -1.15 15.58 -32.84
CA ILE A 13 -1.45 16.41 -31.67
C ILE A 13 -2.14 15.58 -30.58
N LEU A 14 -3.08 14.71 -30.94
CA LEU A 14 -3.76 13.81 -30.00
C LEU A 14 -2.80 12.82 -29.33
N VAL A 15 -1.81 12.29 -30.06
CA VAL A 15 -0.78 11.39 -29.51
C VAL A 15 0.19 12.13 -28.57
N ALA A 16 0.48 13.40 -28.83
CA ALA A 16 1.34 14.20 -27.95
C ALA A 16 0.69 14.52 -26.59
N LEU A 17 -0.64 14.69 -26.57
CA LEU A 17 -1.40 14.95 -25.33
C LEU A 17 -1.62 13.70 -24.48
N ASN A 18 -1.56 12.52 -25.09
CA ASN A 18 -1.75 11.24 -24.42
C ASN A 18 -0.56 10.34 -24.79
N PRO A 19 0.64 10.62 -24.26
CA PRO A 19 1.78 9.76 -24.52
C PRO A 19 1.37 8.33 -24.15
N PRO A 20 1.57 7.34 -25.03
CA PRO A 20 1.35 5.96 -24.66
C PRO A 20 2.16 5.74 -23.38
N ALA A 21 1.51 5.22 -22.35
CA ALA A 21 2.13 4.75 -21.13
C ALA A 21 3.02 3.52 -21.41
N GLY A 22 3.84 3.57 -22.45
CA GLY A 22 5.10 2.86 -22.54
C GLY A 22 6.05 3.56 -21.59
N GLY A 23 5.84 3.32 -20.30
CA GLY A 23 6.78 3.64 -19.25
C GLY A 23 8.09 2.92 -19.57
N ALA A 24 8.97 3.59 -20.32
CA ALA A 24 10.39 3.46 -20.12
C ALA A 24 10.64 3.94 -18.69
N GLU A 25 10.40 3.03 -17.74
CA GLU A 25 10.59 3.26 -16.32
C GLU A 25 12.09 3.41 -16.10
N LYS A 26 12.56 4.65 -16.27
CA LYS A 26 13.80 5.10 -15.67
C LYS A 26 13.57 5.19 -14.16
N SER A 27 13.46 4.06 -13.46
CA SER A 27 13.64 4.03 -12.01
C SER A 27 15.15 3.99 -11.75
N THR A 28 15.80 5.15 -11.72
CA THR A 28 15.97 5.99 -10.52
C THR A 28 16.60 5.17 -9.38
N LYS A 29 17.91 5.39 -9.14
CA LYS A 29 18.73 4.93 -8.00
C LYS A 29 18.20 3.69 -7.26
N HIS A 30 18.86 2.54 -7.46
CA HIS A 30 18.76 1.32 -6.63
C HIS A 30 18.35 1.61 -5.17
N GLU A 31 17.06 1.59 -4.88
CA GLU A 31 16.59 1.70 -3.50
C GLU A 31 16.86 0.37 -2.82
N LYS A 32 17.70 0.37 -1.78
CA LYS A 32 18.10 -0.86 -1.10
C LYS A 32 16.88 -1.52 -0.46
N ARG A 33 16.58 -2.73 -0.89
CA ARG A 33 15.54 -3.58 -0.28
C ARG A 33 16.14 -4.28 0.94
N VAL A 34 15.42 -4.24 2.06
CA VAL A 34 15.78 -4.95 3.29
C VAL A 34 14.90 -6.18 3.39
N CYS A 35 15.50 -7.35 3.58
CA CYS A 35 14.80 -8.61 3.70
C CYS A 35 14.73 -9.04 5.17
N HIS A 36 13.54 -9.35 5.65
CA HIS A 36 13.27 -9.87 6.99
C HIS A 36 12.55 -11.20 6.90
N ARG A 37 12.70 -12.02 7.95
CA ARG A 37 12.00 -13.30 8.09
C ARG A 37 10.76 -13.08 8.93
N GLU A 38 9.59 -13.17 8.31
CA GLU A 38 8.32 -13.14 9.01
C GLU A 38 7.92 -14.57 9.40
N ALA A 39 7.78 -14.80 10.69
CA ALA A 39 7.17 -16.02 11.21
C ALA A 39 5.66 -15.75 11.36
N SER A 40 4.86 -16.21 10.41
CA SER A 40 3.40 -16.22 10.57
C SER A 40 3.02 -17.23 11.64
N THR A 41 2.14 -16.85 12.58
CA THR A 41 1.57 -17.76 13.57
C THR A 41 0.97 -18.99 12.88
N GLY A 42 1.48 -20.18 13.23
CA GLY A 42 1.04 -21.46 12.67
C GLY A 42 1.94 -22.05 11.57
N SER A 43 2.96 -21.33 11.09
CA SER A 43 3.97 -21.88 10.19
C SER A 43 5.29 -22.13 10.92
N ILE A 44 5.80 -23.36 10.85
CA ILE A 44 7.17 -23.71 11.31
C ILE A 44 8.23 -23.06 10.43
N MET A 45 7.89 -22.75 9.17
CA MET A 45 8.84 -22.20 8.21
C MET A 45 8.64 -20.68 8.06
N PRO A 46 9.65 -19.86 8.38
CA PRO A 46 9.55 -18.42 8.23
C PRO A 46 9.61 -18.02 6.76
N LYS A 47 8.77 -17.08 6.36
CA LYS A 47 8.77 -16.52 5.00
C LYS A 47 9.76 -15.36 4.93
N VAL A 48 10.61 -15.34 3.90
CA VAL A 48 11.48 -14.18 3.63
C VAL A 48 10.66 -13.14 2.85
N VAL A 49 10.52 -11.95 3.43
CA VAL A 49 9.83 -10.82 2.82
C VAL A 49 10.84 -9.70 2.65
N CYS A 50 10.97 -9.15 1.45
CA CYS A 50 11.87 -8.04 1.17
C CYS A 50 11.05 -6.79 0.88
N ARG A 51 11.31 -5.70 1.61
CA ARG A 51 10.60 -4.43 1.46
C ARG A 51 11.57 -3.27 1.29
N THR A 52 11.12 -2.22 0.62
CA THR A 52 11.84 -0.93 0.61
C THR A 52 11.64 -0.17 1.92
N ALA A 53 12.45 0.85 2.18
CA ALA A 53 12.30 1.67 3.38
C ALA A 53 10.95 2.42 3.38
N ALA A 54 10.47 2.82 2.21
CA ALA A 54 9.15 3.44 2.05
C ALA A 54 8.01 2.47 2.40
N GLU A 55 8.07 1.23 1.89
CA GLU A 55 7.07 0.20 2.18
C GLU A 55 7.05 -0.19 3.66
N ALA A 56 8.21 -0.31 4.30
CA ALA A 56 8.31 -0.62 5.72
C ALA A 56 7.67 0.49 6.60
N LYS A 57 7.88 1.76 6.24
CA LYS A 57 7.24 2.89 6.95
C LYS A 57 5.73 2.90 6.76
N ALA A 58 5.25 2.66 5.55
CA ALA A 58 3.82 2.61 5.26
C ALA A 58 3.11 1.49 6.05
N GLU A 59 3.74 0.32 6.17
CA GLU A 59 3.20 -0.78 6.96
C GLU A 59 3.19 -0.48 8.46
N ALA A 60 4.27 0.10 9.00
CA ALA A 60 4.34 0.48 10.41
C ALA A 60 3.22 1.46 10.80
N GLU A 61 2.91 2.43 9.94
CA GLU A 61 1.80 3.37 10.15
C GLU A 61 0.43 2.68 10.15
N ARG A 62 0.22 1.69 9.27
CA ARG A 62 -1.02 0.89 9.24
C ARG A 62 -1.17 0.05 10.49
N ALA A 63 -0.13 -0.70 10.84
CA ALA A 63 -0.11 -1.55 12.03
C ALA A 63 -0.36 -0.75 13.32
N LYS A 64 0.17 0.48 13.40
CA LYS A 64 -0.09 1.38 14.54
C LYS A 64 -1.57 1.77 14.65
N ARG A 65 -2.21 2.15 13.54
CA ARG A 65 -3.64 2.49 13.50
C ARG A 65 -4.52 1.31 13.90
N GLU A 66 -4.19 0.12 13.42
CA GLU A 66 -4.90 -1.11 13.78
C GLU A 66 -4.73 -1.46 15.27
N ALA A 67 -3.50 -1.34 15.80
CA ALA A 67 -3.22 -1.58 17.21
C ALA A 67 -3.97 -0.60 18.12
N ASP A 68 -4.05 0.68 17.74
CA ASP A 68 -4.79 1.70 18.50
C ASP A 68 -6.30 1.39 18.50
N GLY A 69 -6.87 0.99 17.36
CA GLY A 69 -8.27 0.55 17.27
C GLY A 69 -8.56 -0.68 18.13
N ALA A 70 -7.69 -1.70 18.08
CA ALA A 70 -7.84 -2.90 18.90
C ALA A 70 -7.79 -2.58 20.41
N ARG A 71 -6.90 -1.67 20.83
CA ARG A 71 -6.82 -1.19 22.22
C ARG A 71 -8.07 -0.46 22.67
N GLN A 72 -8.70 0.32 21.78
CA GLN A 72 -9.94 1.01 22.08
C GLN A 72 -11.09 0.01 22.33
N ILE A 73 -11.27 -0.95 21.42
CA ILE A 73 -12.28 -2.01 21.55
C ILE A 73 -12.08 -2.79 22.86
N GLN A 74 -10.84 -3.09 23.22
CA GLN A 74 -10.53 -3.82 24.45
C GLN A 74 -10.92 -3.04 25.71
N ARG A 75 -10.78 -1.70 25.71
CA ARG A 75 -11.22 -0.83 26.81
C ARG A 75 -12.74 -0.81 26.94
N GLU A 76 -13.44 -0.67 25.81
CA GLU A 76 -14.91 -0.65 25.78
C GLU A 76 -15.48 -1.99 26.28
N HIS A 77 -14.89 -3.11 25.85
CA HIS A 77 -15.29 -4.44 26.31
C HIS A 77 -15.12 -4.61 27.84
N MET A 78 -14.03 -4.08 28.42
CA MET A 78 -13.80 -4.15 29.86
C MET A 78 -14.81 -3.31 30.66
N GLN A 79 -15.23 -2.16 30.15
CA GLN A 79 -16.24 -1.31 30.81
C GLN A 79 -17.63 -1.95 30.84
N MET A 80 -18.03 -2.64 29.78
CA MET A 80 -19.31 -3.35 29.74
C MET A 80 -19.34 -4.53 30.74
N GLN A 81 -18.23 -5.24 30.92
CA GLN A 81 -18.16 -6.33 31.91
C GLN A 81 -18.28 -5.82 33.35
N THR A 82 -17.72 -4.65 33.67
CA THR A 82 -17.83 -4.07 35.02
C THR A 82 -19.23 -3.60 35.39
N GLN A 83 -20.10 -3.26 34.42
CA GLN A 83 -21.48 -2.86 34.72
C GLN A 83 -22.44 -4.04 34.91
N SER A 84 -22.25 -5.16 34.21
CA SER A 84 -23.11 -6.34 34.35
C SER A 84 -22.86 -7.17 35.62
N GLY A 85 -21.80 -6.87 36.39
CA GLY A 85 -21.42 -7.62 37.61
C GLY A 85 -21.92 -7.04 38.94
N SER A 86 -22.59 -5.89 38.95
CA SER A 86 -22.96 -5.16 40.19
C SER A 86 -24.47 -5.18 40.46
N GLY A 87 -25.10 -6.34 40.32
CA GLY A 87 -26.50 -6.58 40.69
C GLY A 87 -26.65 -7.93 41.38
N GLY A 88 -26.17 -8.02 42.62
CA GLY A 88 -26.32 -9.18 43.50
C GLY A 88 -26.69 -8.71 44.90
#